data_AF-O64389-F1
#
_entry.id   AF-O64389-F1
#
_cell.length_a   1.000
_cell.length_b   1.000
_cell.length_c   1.000
_cell.angle_alpha   90.00
_cell.angle_beta   90.00
_cell.angle_gamma   90.00
#
_symmetry.space_group_name_H-M   'P 1'
#
loop_
_entity.id
_entity.type
_entity.pdbx_description
1 polymer ?
#
loop_
_entity_poly.entity_id
_entity_poly.type
_entity_poly.pdbx_seq_one_letter_code
_entity_poly.pdbx_strand_id
1 'polypeptide(L)'
;TAFFHGDLEEEIYMEQPEGFKVEGKENFVCKLKKSLYGLKQAPRQWYKKFESVMEEQGYKKTSSDHCVFVQKFSDNDFIILWLYVDDM
;
A
#
# COMPACT_ATOMS: atom_id res chain seq x y z
N THR A 1 8.57 -4.20 -0.76
CA THR A 1 7.32 -4.98 -1.00
C THR A 1 6.06 -4.27 -0.53
N ALA A 2 6.15 -3.10 0.11
CA ALA A 2 5.01 -2.37 0.67
C ALA A 2 3.85 -2.17 -0.31
N PHE A 3 4.15 -1.79 -1.55
CA PHE A 3 3.11 -1.55 -2.56
C PHE A 3 2.30 -2.78 -2.97
N PHE A 4 2.76 -4.01 -2.72
CA PHE A 4 1.97 -5.20 -3.04
C PHE A 4 0.80 -5.43 -2.07
N HIS A 5 0.78 -4.69 -0.96
CA HIS A 5 -0.29 -4.77 0.03
C HIS A 5 -1.44 -3.80 -0.26
N GLY A 6 -1.23 -2.79 -1.12
CA GLY A 6 -2.26 -1.86 -1.53
C GLY A 6 -3.34 -2.52 -2.38
N ASP A 7 -4.58 -2.25 -2.03
CA ASP A 7 -5.75 -2.67 -2.81
C ASP A 7 -5.95 -1.72 -3.99
N LEU A 8 -6.30 -2.27 -5.17
CA LEU A 8 -6.61 -1.46 -6.34
C LEU A 8 -8.11 -1.11 -6.35
N GLU A 9 -8.42 0.18 -6.41
CA GLU A 9 -9.79 0.67 -6.61
C GLU A 9 -10.18 0.60 -8.09
N GLU A 10 -9.21 0.76 -8.99
CA GLU A 10 -9.42 0.67 -10.43
C GLU A 10 -9.07 -0.71 -10.99
N GLU A 11 -9.70 -1.07 -12.11
CA GLU A 11 -9.32 -2.24 -12.88
C GLU A 11 -8.14 -1.91 -13.79
N ILE A 12 -6.99 -2.53 -13.54
CA ILE A 12 -5.75 -2.27 -14.28
C ILE A 12 -5.26 -3.54 -14.93
N TYR A 13 -4.94 -3.42 -16.22
CA TYR A 13 -4.30 -4.46 -17.01
C TYR A 13 -2.89 -4.04 -17.38
N MET A 14 -2.00 -5.01 -17.48
CA MET A 14 -0.66 -4.83 -18.02
C MET A 14 -0.39 -5.87 -19.11
N GLU A 15 0.54 -5.55 -19.99
CA GLU A 15 1.06 -6.53 -20.94
C GLU A 15 1.67 -7.72 -20.20
N GLN A 16 1.66 -8.88 -20.86
CA GLN A 16 2.30 -10.07 -20.32
C GLN A 16 3.81 -9.82 -20.15
N PRO A 17 4.35 -10.02 -18.93
CA PRO A 17 5.78 -9.88 -18.69
C PRO A 17 6.57 -10.92 -19.50
N GLU A 18 7.84 -10.63 -19.74
CA GLU A 18 8.74 -11.57 -20.38
C GLU A 18 8.78 -12.91 -19.60
N GLY A 19 8.75 -14.03 -20.33
CA GLY A 19 8.67 -15.37 -19.75
C GLY A 19 7.26 -15.85 -19.39
N PHE A 20 6.23 -15.01 -19.47
CA PHE A 20 4.82 -15.40 -19.22
C PHE A 20 3.97 -15.54 -20.49
N LYS A 21 4.50 -15.13 -21.64
CA LYS A 21 3.82 -15.27 -22.93
C LYS A 21 3.71 -16.76 -23.29
N VAL A 22 2.49 -17.22 -23.55
CA VAL A 22 2.20 -18.59 -23.98
C VAL A 22 1.89 -18.56 -25.48
N GLU A 23 2.40 -19.54 -26.22
CA GLU A 23 2.16 -19.68 -27.65
C GLU A 23 0.65 -19.70 -27.96
N GLY A 24 0.22 -18.86 -28.89
CA GLY A 24 -1.19 -18.69 -29.26
C GLY A 24 -2.02 -17.82 -28.30
N LYS A 25 -1.40 -17.20 -27.29
CA LYS A 25 -2.01 -16.26 -26.34
C LYS A 25 -1.19 -14.99 -26.16
N GLU A 26 -0.37 -14.63 -27.14
CA GLU A 26 0.56 -13.50 -27.06
C GLU A 26 -0.15 -12.16 -26.87
N ASN A 27 -1.39 -12.05 -27.34
CA ASN A 27 -2.25 -10.88 -27.22
C ASN A 27 -3.00 -10.78 -25.88
N PHE A 28 -2.81 -11.72 -24.96
CA PHE A 28 -3.45 -11.66 -23.65
C PHE A 28 -2.78 -10.58 -22.78
N VAL A 29 -3.51 -10.15 -21.77
CA VAL A 29 -3.07 -9.17 -20.78
C VAL A 29 -3.27 -9.72 -19.37
N CYS A 30 -2.47 -9.25 -18.42
CA CYS A 30 -2.58 -9.62 -17.01
C CYS A 30 -3.44 -8.59 -16.28
N LYS A 31 -4.52 -9.03 -15.64
CA LYS A 31 -5.27 -8.20 -14.69
C LYS A 31 -4.51 -8.12 -13.36
N LEU A 32 -4.17 -6.91 -12.93
CA LEU A 32 -3.55 -6.69 -11.62
C LEU A 32 -4.59 -6.86 -10.51
N LYS A 33 -4.26 -7.69 -9.51
CA LYS A 33 -5.10 -7.92 -8.32
C LYS A 33 -4.71 -7.04 -7.12
N LYS A 34 -3.48 -6.51 -7.15
CA LYS A 34 -2.86 -5.68 -6.11
C LYS A 34 -2.03 -4.59 -6.77
N SER A 35 -1.75 -3.51 -6.06
CA SER A 35 -0.87 -2.48 -6.59
C SER A 35 0.56 -3.01 -6.80
N LEU A 36 1.24 -2.44 -7.79
CA LEU A 36 2.59 -2.81 -8.20
C LEU A 36 3.47 -1.56 -8.17
N TYR A 37 4.78 -1.73 -7.98
CA TYR A 37 5.74 -0.64 -8.14
C TYR A 37 5.63 -0.05 -9.56
N GLY A 38 5.79 1.27 -9.67
CA GLY A 38 5.66 2.00 -10.93
C GLY A 38 4.23 2.42 -11.29
N LEU A 39 3.20 1.89 -10.61
CA LEU A 39 1.85 2.44 -10.74
C LEU A 39 1.75 3.78 -10.00
N LYS A 40 1.23 4.81 -10.68
CA LYS A 40 1.08 6.16 -10.11
C LYS A 40 0.27 6.19 -8.80
N GLN A 41 -0.70 5.29 -8.64
CA GLN A 41 -1.54 5.20 -7.45
C GLN A 41 -1.01 4.24 -6.38
N ALA A 42 0.04 3.46 -6.65
CA ALA A 42 0.56 2.47 -5.70
C ALA A 42 0.95 3.05 -4.33
N PRO A 43 1.65 4.21 -4.24
CA PRO A 43 1.97 4.80 -2.93
C PRO A 43 0.72 5.18 -2.13
N ARG A 44 -0.32 5.68 -2.81
CA ARG A 44 -1.59 6.06 -2.18
C ARG A 44 -2.37 4.83 -1.70
N GLN A 45 -2.45 3.78 -2.51
CA GLN A 45 -3.16 2.55 -2.12
C GLN A 45 -2.45 1.83 -0.98
N TRP A 46 -1.11 1.88 -0.96
CA TRP A 46 -0.35 1.46 0.20
C TRP A 46 -0.71 2.31 1.43
N TYR A 47 -0.54 3.63 1.38
CA TYR A 47 -0.84 4.50 2.54
C TYR A 47 -2.24 4.25 3.14
N LYS A 48 -3.29 4.12 2.30
CA LYS A 48 -4.65 3.80 2.76
C LYS A 48 -4.70 2.46 3.50
N LYS A 49 -4.03 1.43 2.97
CA LYS A 49 -3.97 0.12 3.63
C LYS A 49 -3.22 0.20 4.96
N PHE A 50 -2.13 0.96 5.01
CA PHE A 50 -1.37 1.17 6.24
C PHE A 50 -2.22 1.83 7.32
N GLU A 51 -2.86 2.95 6.95
CA GLU A 51 -3.69 3.75 7.84
C GLU A 51 -4.80 2.89 8.47
N SER A 52 -5.53 2.13 7.64
CA SER A 52 -6.57 1.19 8.12
C SER A 52 -6.01 0.19 9.13
N VAL A 53 -4.84 -0.40 8.86
CA VAL A 53 -4.22 -1.37 9.78
C VAL A 53 -3.76 -0.69 11.07
N MET A 54 -3.17 0.49 10.99
CA MET A 54 -2.70 1.24 12.17
C MET A 54 -3.87 1.65 13.07
N GLU A 55 -4.98 2.10 12.49
CA GLU A 55 -6.20 2.42 13.23
C GLU A 55 -6.79 1.18 13.93
N GLU A 56 -6.81 0.02 13.25
CA GLU A 56 -7.23 -1.27 13.85
C GLU A 56 -6.33 -1.69 15.02
N GLN A 57 -5.04 -1.36 14.99
CA GLN A 57 -4.09 -1.62 16.08
C GLN A 57 -4.14 -0.56 17.21
N GLY A 58 -4.98 0.46 17.08
CA GLY A 58 -5.18 1.49 18.10
C GLY A 58 -4.25 2.70 18.00
N TYR A 59 -3.48 2.82 16.92
CA TYR A 59 -2.76 4.05 16.60
C TYR A 59 -3.72 5.12 16.10
N LYS A 60 -3.40 6.38 16.38
CA LYS A 60 -4.13 7.54 15.86
C LYS A 60 -3.22 8.42 15.04
N LYS A 61 -3.67 8.72 13.82
CA LYS A 61 -3.03 9.70 12.95
C LYS A 61 -3.08 11.10 13.58
N THR A 62 -2.00 11.86 13.45
CA THR A 62 -1.99 13.26 13.90
C THR A 62 -2.66 14.18 12.88
N SER A 63 -3.22 15.30 13.35
CA SER A 63 -3.75 16.36 12.47
C SER A 63 -2.67 17.26 11.89
N SER A 64 -1.48 17.29 12.49
CA SER A 64 -0.35 18.10 12.05
C SER A 64 0.37 17.47 10.86
N ASP A 65 0.55 16.15 10.88
CA ASP A 65 1.12 15.38 9.78
C ASP A 65 0.40 14.02 9.68
N HIS A 66 -0.18 13.75 8.51
CA HIS A 66 -0.88 12.50 8.24
C HIS A 66 0.03 11.28 8.12
N CYS A 67 1.35 11.49 8.02
CA CYS A 67 2.34 10.43 8.05
C CYS A 67 2.71 9.99 9.48
N VAL A 68 2.28 10.74 10.50
CA VAL A 68 2.61 10.46 11.90
C VAL A 68 1.44 9.79 12.61
N PHE A 69 1.73 8.67 13.26
CA PHE A 69 0.80 7.87 14.04
C PHE A 69 1.27 7.80 15.49
N VAL A 70 0.34 7.95 16.43
CA VAL A 70 0.63 7.92 17.87
C VAL A 70 -0.29 6.95 18.58
N GLN A 71 0.28 6.07 19.39
CA GLN A 71 -0.45 5.23 20.33
C GLN A 71 -0.01 5.57 21.76
N LYS A 72 -0.97 5.83 22.65
CA LYS A 72 -0.73 6.17 24.05
C LYS A 72 -1.12 4.99 24.94
N PHE A 73 -0.34 4.76 25.99
CA PHE A 73 -0.54 3.70 26.98
C PHE A 73 -0.87 4.28 28.36
N SER A 74 -1.24 3.42 29.32
CA SER A 74 -1.75 3.83 30.64
C SER A 74 -0.74 4.62 31.47
N ASP A 75 0.56 4.37 31.28
CA ASP A 75 1.62 4.86 32.18
C ASP A 75 2.25 6.17 31.67
N ASN A 76 1.49 6.93 30.86
CA ASN A 76 1.96 8.11 30.13
C ASN A 76 3.01 7.81 29.04
N ASP A 77 3.25 6.54 28.77
CA ASP A 77 4.07 6.06 27.66
C ASP A 77 3.34 6.20 26.32
N PHE A 78 4.13 6.36 25.25
CA PHE A 78 3.61 6.44 23.89
C PHE A 78 4.63 5.94 22.87
N ILE A 79 4.10 5.46 21.73
CA ILE A 79 4.88 5.17 20.54
C ILE A 79 4.51 6.21 19.48
N ILE A 80 5.52 6.80 18.85
CA ILE A 80 5.37 7.60 17.64
C ILE A 80 5.96 6.80 16.50
N LEU A 81 5.17 6.67 15.43
CA LEU A 81 5.57 6.05 14.19
C LEU A 81 5.43 7.09 13.08
N TRP A 82 6.41 7.16 12.19
CA TRP A 82 6.37 8.04 11.02
C TRP A 82 6.57 7.23 9.76
N LEU A 83 5.67 7.39 8.79
CA LEU A 83 5.75 6.68 7.52
C LEU A 83 6.21 7.63 6.40
N TYR A 84 7.32 7.31 5.75
CA TYR A 84 7.76 8.00 4.54
C TYR A 84 7.71 7.04 3.33
N VAL A 85 6.66 7.16 2.53
CA VAL A 85 6.41 6.32 1.34
C VAL A 85 6.29 4.83 1.72
N ASP A 86 7.41 4.10 1.77
CA ASP A 86 7.49 2.69 2.16
C ASP A 86 8.46 2.43 3.33
N ASP A 87 9.09 3.47 3.86
CA ASP A 87 9.93 3.44 5.06
C ASP A 87 9.13 3.84 6.31
N MET A 88 9.48 3.23 7.45
CA MET A 88 8.81 3.38 8.74
C MET A 88 9.81 3.44 9.89
#